data_AF-A5TZ81-F1
#
_entry.id   AF-A5TZ81-F1
#
_cell.length_a   1.000
_cell.length_b   1.000
_cell.length_c   1.000
_cell.angle_alpha   90.00
_cell.angle_beta   90.00
_cell.angle_gamma   90.00
#
_symmetry.space_group_name_H-M   'P 1'
#
loop_
_entity.id
_entity.type
_entity.pdbx_description
1 polymer ?
#
loop_
_entity_poly.entity_id
_entity_poly.type
_entity_poly.pdbx_seq_one_letter_code
_entity_poly.pdbx_strand_id
1 'polypeptide(L)'
;MRVSVCVIYIPFKGCVKHVSVTIPITTEHLGPYEIDASTINPDQPIDTAFTQTLDFAGSGTVGAFPFGFGWQQSPGFFNSTTTPSSGFFNSGAGGASGFLNDAAAAVSGLGNVFTETSGFFNAGGVGNSGFQNFGNLLSGWANLGNTVSGFYNTSMLDLATQALISGFGNHGARLSGILNNGSGP
;
A
#
# COMPACT_ATOMS: atom_id res chain seq x y z
N MET A 1 51.73 3.69 22.39
CA MET A 1 51.52 5.08 22.87
C MET A 1 51.81 5.13 24.37
N ARG A 2 52.41 6.21 24.90
CA ARG A 2 52.60 6.37 26.36
C ARG A 2 51.61 7.41 26.87
N VAL A 3 50.77 7.01 27.83
CA VAL A 3 49.82 7.90 28.49
C VAL A 3 50.27 8.05 29.94
N SER A 4 50.35 9.30 30.40
CA SER A 4 50.68 9.62 31.79
C SER A 4 49.43 10.14 32.48
N VAL A 5 49.01 9.47 33.55
CA VAL A 5 47.82 9.84 34.32
C VAL A 5 48.25 10.35 35.69
N CYS A 6 47.64 11.47 36.10
CA CYS A 6 47.81 11.99 37.45
C CYS A 6 47.01 11.15 38.46
N VAL A 7 47.69 10.48 39.37
CA VAL A 7 47.02 9.62 40.37
C VAL A 7 46.75 10.38 41.68
N ILE A 8 47.54 11.43 41.96
CA ILE A 8 47.35 12.28 43.14
C ILE A 8 47.33 13.74 42.69
N TYR A 9 46.16 14.35 42.75
CA TYR A 9 45.93 15.75 42.41
C TYR A 9 45.52 16.54 43.66
N ILE A 10 46.22 17.66 43.92
CA ILE A 10 45.94 18.54 45.05
C ILE A 10 45.42 19.89 44.52
N PRO A 11 44.23 20.37 44.94
CA PRO A 11 43.73 21.68 44.55
C PRO A 11 44.75 22.79 44.83
N PHE A 12 44.93 23.71 43.88
CA PHE A 12 45.90 24.84 43.92
C PHE A 12 47.39 24.47 43.85
N LYS A 13 47.77 23.18 43.94
CA LYS A 13 49.16 22.70 43.77
C LYS A 13 49.38 21.89 42.49
N GLY A 14 48.30 21.37 41.90
CA GLY A 14 48.37 20.56 40.67
C GLY A 14 48.68 19.09 40.93
N CYS A 15 49.10 18.38 39.88
CA CYS A 15 49.43 16.96 39.99
C CYS A 15 50.78 16.74 40.68
N VAL A 16 50.79 15.95 41.76
CA VAL A 16 52.02 15.65 42.52
C VAL A 16 52.57 14.26 42.26
N LYS A 17 51.78 13.37 41.64
CA LYS A 17 52.25 12.02 41.28
C LYS A 17 51.66 11.55 39.96
N HIS A 18 52.55 11.32 38.99
CA HIS A 18 52.22 10.73 37.71
C HIS A 18 52.54 9.23 37.72
N VAL A 19 51.66 8.45 37.12
CA VAL A 19 51.96 7.07 36.70
C VAL A 19 51.90 7.03 35.19
N SER A 20 52.96 6.49 34.60
CA SER A 20 53.05 6.33 33.15
C SER A 20 52.78 4.87 32.80
N VAL A 21 51.77 4.65 31.98
CA VAL A 21 51.46 3.32 31.43
C VAL A 21 51.84 3.33 29.95
N THR A 22 52.61 2.32 29.55
CA THR A 22 52.88 2.08 28.14
C THR A 22 51.80 1.16 27.62
N ILE A 23 50.95 1.66 26.72
CA ILE A 23 49.98 0.83 26.01
C ILE A 23 50.66 0.38 24.71
N PRO A 24 50.99 -0.92 24.56
CA PRO A 24 51.48 -1.44 23.30
C PRO A 24 50.36 -1.35 22.28
N ILE A 25 50.61 -0.68 21.15
CA ILE A 25 49.75 -0.78 19.97
C ILE A 25 50.41 -1.82 19.09
N THR A 26 49.84 -3.01 19.04
CA THR A 26 50.22 -4.05 18.09
C THR A 26 49.33 -3.91 16.87
N THR A 27 49.89 -3.47 15.75
CA THR A 27 49.22 -3.62 14.46
C THR A 27 49.44 -5.06 13.99
N GLU A 28 48.41 -5.89 14.10
CA GLU A 28 48.38 -7.18 13.41
C GLU A 28 48.23 -6.88 11.91
N HIS A 29 49.27 -7.19 11.12
CA HIS A 29 49.14 -7.19 9.67
C HIS A 29 48.36 -8.45 9.30
N LEU A 30 47.04 -8.31 9.15
CA LEU A 30 46.25 -9.32 8.45
C LEU A 30 46.78 -9.33 7.01
N GLY A 31 47.46 -10.42 6.64
CA GLY A 31 47.98 -10.60 5.29
C GLY A 31 46.87 -10.53 4.24
N PRO A 32 47.22 -10.53 2.94
CA PRO A 32 46.23 -10.56 1.88
C PRO A 32 45.31 -11.76 2.06
N TYR A 33 44.00 -11.50 2.14
CA TYR A 33 42.99 -12.54 2.01
C TYR A 33 42.70 -12.74 0.53
N GLU A 34 43.02 -13.94 0.04
CA GLU A 34 42.65 -14.37 -1.31
C GLU A 34 41.17 -14.77 -1.31
N ILE A 35 40.34 -13.97 -1.99
CA ILE A 35 38.99 -14.40 -2.37
C ILE A 35 39.15 -15.16 -3.67
N ASP A 36 38.94 -16.46 -3.67
CA ASP A 36 38.90 -17.22 -4.91
C ASP A 36 37.81 -16.63 -5.83
N ALA A 37 38.21 -16.06 -6.96
CA ALA A 37 37.30 -15.38 -7.89
C ALA A 37 36.40 -16.35 -8.68
N SER A 38 36.51 -17.66 -8.43
CA SER A 38 35.82 -18.69 -9.20
C SER A 38 34.63 -19.37 -8.51
N THR A 39 34.30 -18.98 -7.27
CA THR A 39 33.04 -19.39 -6.65
C THR A 39 32.09 -18.19 -6.58
N ILE A 40 31.14 -18.12 -7.51
CA ILE A 40 29.91 -17.37 -7.27
C ILE A 40 29.25 -18.08 -6.08
N ASN A 41 29.23 -17.40 -4.92
CA ASN A 41 28.40 -17.87 -3.82
C ASN A 41 26.98 -18.06 -4.37
N PRO A 42 26.31 -19.19 -4.11
CA PRO A 42 24.91 -19.34 -4.47
C PRO A 42 24.14 -18.14 -3.92
N ASP A 43 23.12 -17.66 -4.66
CA ASP A 43 22.28 -16.53 -4.26
C ASP A 43 21.98 -16.64 -2.76
N GLN A 44 22.64 -15.83 -1.95
CA GLN A 44 22.32 -15.79 -0.54
C GLN A 44 20.99 -15.07 -0.45
N PRO A 45 19.93 -15.72 0.08
CA PRO A 45 18.70 -15.02 0.37
C PRO A 45 19.05 -13.80 1.19
N ILE A 46 18.50 -12.65 0.83
CA ILE A 46 18.60 -11.46 1.70
C ILE A 46 17.95 -11.87 3.03
N ASP A 47 18.78 -12.13 4.04
CA ASP A 47 18.29 -12.37 5.39
C ASP A 47 17.73 -11.04 5.88
N THR A 48 16.40 -10.95 5.90
CA THR A 48 15.67 -9.77 6.40
C THR A 48 15.61 -9.76 7.93
N ALA A 49 16.14 -10.80 8.59
CA ALA A 49 16.31 -10.85 10.02
C ALA A 49 17.78 -10.54 10.38
N PHE A 50 17.99 -9.54 11.24
CA PHE A 50 19.27 -9.39 11.93
C PHE A 50 19.33 -10.46 13.02
N THR A 51 19.62 -11.69 12.62
CA THR A 51 19.80 -12.86 13.52
C THR A 51 21.18 -12.89 14.16
N GLN A 52 22.13 -12.08 13.67
CA GLN A 52 23.46 -11.99 14.22
C GLN A 52 23.47 -11.15 15.51
N THR A 53 23.88 -11.78 16.59
CA THR A 53 24.28 -11.08 17.83
C THR A 53 25.50 -10.22 17.56
N LEU A 54 25.44 -8.93 17.89
CA LEU A 54 26.61 -8.03 17.86
C LEU A 54 27.29 -8.10 19.23
N ASP A 55 28.48 -8.71 19.27
CA ASP A 55 29.27 -8.81 20.50
C ASP A 55 30.22 -7.63 20.64
N PHE A 56 30.14 -6.93 21.78
CA PHE A 56 31.03 -5.84 22.11
C PHE A 56 31.96 -6.29 23.24
N ALA A 57 33.25 -6.45 22.91
CA ALA A 57 34.26 -6.91 23.85
C ALA A 57 34.26 -6.04 25.14
N GLY A 58 33.90 -6.65 26.27
CA GLY A 58 33.87 -6.00 27.58
C GLY A 58 32.59 -5.24 27.94
N SER A 59 31.61 -5.13 27.02
CA SER A 59 30.31 -4.48 27.29
C SER A 59 29.09 -5.37 27.02
N GLY A 60 29.31 -6.64 26.68
CA GLY A 60 28.25 -7.63 26.46
C GLY A 60 27.72 -7.66 25.03
N THR A 61 26.72 -8.50 24.81
CA THR A 61 26.20 -8.82 23.49
C THR A 61 24.84 -8.18 23.27
N VAL A 62 24.64 -7.48 22.16
CA VAL A 62 23.32 -7.02 21.71
C VAL A 62 22.74 -8.09 20.79
N GLY A 63 21.69 -8.75 21.27
CA GLY A 63 21.10 -9.92 20.65
C GLY A 63 20.20 -9.62 19.45
N ALA A 64 19.87 -10.69 18.73
CA ALA A 64 18.99 -10.64 17.56
C ALA A 64 17.61 -10.10 17.93
N PHE A 65 17.20 -9.01 17.27
CA PHE A 65 15.84 -8.51 17.37
C PHE A 65 15.01 -9.15 16.24
N PRO A 66 14.05 -10.03 16.54
CA PRO A 66 13.14 -10.52 15.52
C PRO A 66 12.14 -9.41 15.18
N PHE A 67 12.39 -8.69 14.09
CA PHE A 67 11.34 -7.93 13.40
C PHE A 67 10.89 -8.74 12.19
N GLY A 68 9.79 -9.46 12.36
CA GLY A 68 9.14 -10.17 11.26
C GLY A 68 8.12 -9.26 10.58
N PHE A 69 8.37 -8.91 9.32
CA PHE A 69 7.27 -8.52 8.43
C PHE A 69 6.69 -9.81 7.86
N GLY A 70 5.65 -10.35 8.49
CA GLY A 70 4.88 -11.42 7.88
C GLY A 70 4.34 -10.92 6.55
N TRP A 71 4.84 -11.42 5.43
CA TRP A 71 4.27 -11.12 4.12
C TRP A 71 2.83 -11.63 4.12
N GLN A 72 1.86 -10.71 4.06
CA GLN A 72 0.45 -11.07 3.98
C GLN A 72 0.24 -11.83 2.66
N GLN A 73 0.04 -13.14 2.74
CA GLN A 73 -0.20 -14.00 1.58
C GLN A 73 -1.64 -13.87 1.03
N SER A 74 -2.50 -13.13 1.73
CA SER A 74 -3.86 -12.84 1.25
C SER A 74 -3.82 -11.72 0.22
N PRO A 75 -4.57 -11.82 -0.90
CA PRO A 75 -4.71 -10.71 -1.84
C PRO A 75 -5.16 -9.42 -1.15
N GLY A 76 -4.50 -8.31 -1.50
CA GLY A 76 -4.80 -6.97 -0.99
C GLY A 76 -4.41 -6.74 0.48
N PHE A 77 -4.73 -5.54 0.98
CA PHE A 77 -4.42 -5.07 2.32
C PHE A 77 -5.68 -4.49 2.98
N PHE A 78 -5.92 -4.80 4.25
CA PHE A 78 -7.06 -4.27 5.01
C PHE A 78 -8.45 -4.49 4.36
N ASN A 79 -8.60 -5.50 3.50
CA ASN A 79 -9.90 -5.89 2.96
C ASN A 79 -10.70 -6.65 4.04
N SER A 80 -11.98 -6.32 4.17
CA SER A 80 -12.96 -7.01 5.03
C SER A 80 -13.98 -7.76 4.16
N THR A 81 -13.50 -8.72 3.37
CA THR A 81 -14.31 -9.50 2.42
C THR A 81 -14.34 -10.99 2.76
N THR A 82 -15.39 -11.71 2.35
CA THR A 82 -15.48 -13.17 2.57
C THR A 82 -14.72 -14.01 1.54
N THR A 83 -14.52 -13.49 0.32
CA THR A 83 -13.65 -14.08 -0.72
C THR A 83 -12.45 -13.18 -1.02
N PRO A 84 -11.36 -13.72 -1.62
CA PRO A 84 -10.16 -12.93 -1.90
C PRO A 84 -10.46 -11.69 -2.76
N SER A 85 -9.87 -10.56 -2.38
CA SER A 85 -9.99 -9.28 -3.08
C SER A 85 -8.63 -8.62 -3.16
N SER A 86 -8.27 -7.97 -4.26
CA SER A 86 -7.01 -7.24 -4.40
C SER A 86 -7.18 -5.75 -4.07
N GLY A 87 -6.08 -5.03 -3.80
CA GLY A 87 -6.13 -3.61 -3.43
C GLY A 87 -6.37 -3.37 -1.94
N PHE A 88 -7.09 -2.31 -1.55
CA PHE A 88 -7.14 -1.83 -0.16
C PHE A 88 -8.55 -1.51 0.33
N PHE A 89 -8.86 -1.87 1.58
CA PHE A 89 -10.08 -1.47 2.28
C PHE A 89 -11.40 -1.81 1.56
N ASN A 90 -11.42 -2.87 0.75
CA ASN A 90 -12.66 -3.38 0.15
C ASN A 90 -13.48 -4.18 1.17
N SER A 91 -14.80 -4.15 1.09
CA SER A 91 -15.73 -4.88 1.96
C SER A 91 -16.81 -5.63 1.17
N GLY A 92 -17.52 -6.53 1.85
CA GLY A 92 -18.61 -7.32 1.28
C GLY A 92 -18.23 -8.76 0.93
N ALA A 93 -18.79 -9.32 -0.15
CA ALA A 93 -18.60 -10.74 -0.47
C ALA A 93 -17.22 -11.05 -1.07
N GLY A 94 -16.52 -10.04 -1.59
CA GLY A 94 -15.20 -10.17 -2.22
C GLY A 94 -15.22 -10.39 -3.73
N GLY A 95 -14.05 -10.69 -4.30
CA GLY A 95 -13.80 -10.54 -5.74
C GLY A 95 -13.62 -9.07 -6.15
N ALA A 96 -13.38 -8.20 -5.18
CA ALA A 96 -13.15 -6.78 -5.41
C ALA A 96 -11.69 -6.51 -5.82
N SER A 97 -11.48 -5.45 -6.60
CA SER A 97 -10.13 -4.93 -6.90
C SER A 97 -10.11 -3.40 -6.85
N GLY A 98 -9.04 -2.83 -6.30
CA GLY A 98 -8.91 -1.38 -6.12
C GLY A 98 -9.16 -0.96 -4.68
N PHE A 99 -9.91 0.11 -4.44
CA PHE A 99 -9.96 0.78 -3.14
C PHE A 99 -11.39 1.03 -2.67
N LEU A 100 -11.68 0.76 -1.40
CA LEU A 100 -12.93 1.17 -0.74
C LEU A 100 -14.22 0.70 -1.43
N ASN A 101 -14.19 -0.39 -2.20
CA ASN A 101 -15.41 -0.94 -2.79
C ASN A 101 -16.20 -1.72 -1.73
N ASP A 102 -17.52 -1.60 -1.71
CA ASP A 102 -18.42 -2.30 -0.79
C ASP A 102 -19.56 -2.98 -1.55
N ALA A 103 -19.38 -4.25 -1.90
CA ALA A 103 -20.33 -4.93 -2.77
C ALA A 103 -20.51 -6.41 -2.43
N ALA A 104 -21.69 -6.93 -2.76
CA ALA A 104 -22.04 -8.34 -2.55
C ALA A 104 -21.43 -9.30 -3.59
N ALA A 105 -20.60 -8.83 -4.53
CA ALA A 105 -19.90 -9.63 -5.54
C ALA A 105 -18.77 -8.80 -6.20
N ALA A 106 -18.20 -9.34 -7.28
CA ALA A 106 -17.07 -8.75 -7.98
C ALA A 106 -17.32 -7.30 -8.42
N VAL A 107 -16.31 -6.47 -8.17
CA VAL A 107 -16.32 -5.02 -8.39
C VAL A 107 -14.90 -4.54 -8.62
N SER A 108 -14.70 -3.48 -9.40
CA SER A 108 -13.36 -2.94 -9.65
C SER A 108 -13.31 -1.40 -9.62
N GLY A 109 -12.21 -0.85 -9.12
CA GLY A 109 -11.97 0.59 -9.07
C GLY A 109 -12.09 1.16 -7.66
N LEU A 110 -12.76 2.31 -7.50
CA LEU A 110 -12.77 3.08 -6.24
C LEU A 110 -14.19 3.34 -5.75
N GLY A 111 -14.50 2.96 -4.51
CA GLY A 111 -15.70 3.46 -3.83
C GLY A 111 -17.02 3.05 -4.49
N ASN A 112 -17.04 1.93 -5.23
CA ASN A 112 -18.28 1.42 -5.80
C ASN A 112 -19.03 0.59 -4.75
N VAL A 113 -20.36 0.76 -4.67
CA VAL A 113 -21.19 0.20 -3.59
C VAL A 113 -22.20 -0.86 -4.09
N PHE A 114 -21.97 -1.42 -5.28
CA PHE A 114 -22.87 -2.41 -5.87
C PHE A 114 -22.11 -3.42 -6.75
N THR A 115 -22.71 -4.58 -7.00
CA THR A 115 -22.08 -5.68 -7.74
C THR A 115 -22.00 -5.41 -9.23
N GLU A 116 -21.04 -6.07 -9.91
CA GLU A 116 -20.88 -5.96 -11.36
C GLU A 116 -20.64 -4.51 -11.82
N THR A 117 -20.02 -3.71 -10.96
CA THR A 117 -19.69 -2.32 -11.24
C THR A 117 -18.18 -2.12 -11.41
N SER A 118 -17.82 -1.12 -12.21
CA SER A 118 -16.41 -0.75 -12.46
C SER A 118 -16.21 0.76 -12.53
N GLY A 119 -15.02 1.23 -12.16
CA GLY A 119 -14.68 2.65 -12.19
C GLY A 119 -14.77 3.30 -10.81
N PHE A 120 -15.29 4.52 -10.68
CA PHE A 120 -15.24 5.27 -9.43
C PHE A 120 -16.61 5.79 -8.99
N PHE A 121 -16.97 5.51 -7.74
CA PHE A 121 -18.16 6.01 -7.05
C PHE A 121 -19.49 5.68 -7.73
N ASN A 122 -19.63 4.48 -8.31
CA ASN A 122 -20.90 4.03 -8.86
C ASN A 122 -21.78 3.37 -7.79
N ALA A 123 -23.09 3.58 -7.88
CA ALA A 123 -24.07 3.14 -6.89
C ALA A 123 -25.45 2.85 -7.53
N GLY A 124 -26.42 2.48 -6.69
CA GLY A 124 -27.84 2.35 -7.06
C GLY A 124 -28.25 1.02 -7.69
N GLY A 125 -27.32 0.27 -8.29
CA GLY A 125 -27.63 -0.99 -8.97
C GLY A 125 -26.45 -1.61 -9.71
N VAL A 126 -26.74 -2.68 -10.45
CA VAL A 126 -25.75 -3.52 -11.13
C VAL A 126 -25.35 -3.01 -12.51
N GLY A 127 -24.18 -3.41 -12.99
CA GLY A 127 -23.77 -3.19 -14.38
C GLY A 127 -23.32 -1.76 -14.69
N ASN A 128 -22.95 -0.99 -13.67
CA ASN A 128 -22.50 0.39 -13.85
C ASN A 128 -20.99 0.47 -14.15
N SER A 129 -20.60 1.34 -15.06
CA SER A 129 -19.20 1.57 -15.43
C SER A 129 -18.87 3.04 -15.59
N GLY A 130 -17.68 3.46 -15.17
CA GLY A 130 -17.22 4.84 -15.30
C GLY A 130 -17.28 5.60 -13.97
N PHE A 131 -17.81 6.82 -13.96
CA PHE A 131 -17.68 7.76 -12.85
C PHE A 131 -19.02 8.28 -12.35
N GLN A 132 -19.31 8.11 -11.06
CA GLN A 132 -20.49 8.70 -10.38
C GLN A 132 -21.84 8.35 -11.04
N ASN A 133 -22.03 7.12 -11.51
CA ASN A 133 -23.33 6.70 -12.02
C ASN A 133 -24.21 6.13 -10.90
N PHE A 134 -25.51 6.42 -10.92
CA PHE A 134 -26.48 5.95 -9.93
C PHE A 134 -27.68 5.27 -10.60
N GLY A 135 -27.81 3.95 -10.41
CA GLY A 135 -28.91 3.15 -10.97
C GLY A 135 -28.40 1.85 -11.62
N ASN A 136 -28.95 1.43 -12.76
CA ASN A 136 -28.67 0.12 -13.36
C ASN A 136 -28.21 0.22 -14.82
N LEU A 137 -27.20 -0.58 -15.21
CA LEU A 137 -26.68 -0.64 -16.58
C LEU A 137 -26.28 0.75 -17.12
N LEU A 138 -25.52 1.48 -16.32
CA LEU A 138 -25.06 2.84 -16.65
C LEU A 138 -23.62 2.84 -17.14
N SER A 139 -23.28 3.72 -18.08
CA SER A 139 -21.89 3.91 -18.51
C SER A 139 -21.51 5.37 -18.75
N GLY A 140 -20.27 5.74 -18.42
CA GLY A 140 -19.76 7.10 -18.61
C GLY A 140 -19.70 7.89 -17.30
N TRP A 141 -20.10 9.16 -17.31
CA TRP A 141 -19.99 10.05 -16.14
C TRP A 141 -21.34 10.63 -15.73
N ALA A 142 -21.69 10.50 -14.45
CA ALA A 142 -22.77 11.22 -13.79
C ALA A 142 -24.14 10.96 -14.44
N ASN A 143 -24.42 9.69 -14.73
CA ASN A 143 -25.72 9.28 -15.22
C ASN A 143 -26.61 8.79 -14.09
N LEU A 144 -27.90 9.12 -14.14
CA LEU A 144 -28.93 8.70 -13.19
C LEU A 144 -30.04 7.96 -13.93
N GLY A 145 -30.33 6.70 -13.57
CA GLY A 145 -31.46 5.94 -14.13
C GLY A 145 -31.13 4.49 -14.49
N ASN A 146 -31.68 4.01 -15.61
CA ASN A 146 -31.47 2.66 -16.09
C ASN A 146 -31.23 2.62 -17.59
N THR A 147 -30.21 1.89 -18.04
CA THR A 147 -29.83 1.78 -19.45
C THR A 147 -29.52 3.16 -20.03
N VAL A 148 -28.54 3.84 -19.43
CA VAL A 148 -28.11 5.20 -19.80
C VAL A 148 -26.60 5.23 -20.01
N SER A 149 -26.16 5.92 -21.06
CA SER A 149 -24.74 6.05 -21.40
C SER A 149 -24.33 7.49 -21.73
N GLY A 150 -23.09 7.86 -21.45
CA GLY A 150 -22.52 9.17 -21.79
C GLY A 150 -22.29 10.04 -20.55
N PHE A 151 -22.57 11.34 -20.65
CA PHE A 151 -22.20 12.33 -19.65
C PHE A 151 -23.43 13.10 -19.17
N TYR A 152 -23.65 13.16 -17.85
CA TYR A 152 -24.69 13.99 -17.22
C TYR A 152 -26.13 13.71 -17.68
N ASN A 153 -26.46 12.47 -18.02
CA ASN A 153 -27.82 12.13 -18.43
C ASN A 153 -28.68 11.70 -17.24
N THR A 154 -29.93 12.14 -17.20
CA THR A 154 -30.88 11.82 -16.11
C THR A 154 -32.16 11.24 -16.68
N SER A 155 -32.58 10.10 -16.14
CA SER A 155 -33.87 9.47 -16.43
C SER A 155 -34.99 10.12 -15.61
N MET A 156 -36.18 10.27 -16.22
CA MET A 156 -37.43 10.57 -15.52
C MET A 156 -38.23 9.30 -15.14
N LEU A 157 -37.78 8.14 -15.60
CA LEU A 157 -38.37 6.84 -15.27
C LEU A 157 -37.77 6.27 -13.98
N ASP A 158 -38.52 5.38 -13.34
CA ASP A 158 -38.06 4.60 -12.20
C ASP A 158 -36.78 3.80 -12.51
N LEU A 159 -35.95 3.54 -11.50
CA LEU A 159 -34.68 2.82 -11.66
C LEU A 159 -34.86 1.38 -12.16
N ALA A 160 -36.02 0.75 -11.98
CA ALA A 160 -36.32 -0.55 -12.57
C ALA A 160 -36.73 -0.48 -14.05
N THR A 161 -37.00 0.72 -14.58
CA THR A 161 -37.52 0.92 -15.94
C THR A 161 -36.44 1.46 -16.87
N GLN A 162 -36.19 0.78 -17.98
CA GLN A 162 -35.18 1.19 -18.96
C GLN A 162 -35.53 2.54 -19.59
N ALA A 163 -34.58 3.48 -19.52
CA ALA A 163 -34.71 4.81 -20.08
C ALA A 163 -34.08 4.96 -21.46
N LEU A 164 -33.12 4.12 -21.86
CA LEU A 164 -32.51 4.15 -23.21
C LEU A 164 -32.00 5.55 -23.58
N ILE A 165 -31.19 6.17 -22.71
CA ILE A 165 -30.65 7.52 -22.91
C ILE A 165 -29.17 7.46 -23.30
N SER A 166 -28.75 8.23 -24.30
CA SER A 166 -27.32 8.34 -24.65
C SER A 166 -26.87 9.77 -25.02
N GLY A 167 -25.64 10.13 -24.69
CA GLY A 167 -25.03 11.39 -25.13
C GLY A 167 -24.66 12.32 -23.98
N PHE A 168 -24.91 13.63 -24.11
CA PHE A 168 -24.47 14.65 -23.15
C PHE A 168 -25.62 15.48 -22.61
N GLY A 169 -25.87 15.43 -21.30
CA GLY A 169 -26.78 16.33 -20.61
C GLY A 169 -28.27 16.14 -20.95
N ASN A 170 -28.68 14.93 -21.37
CA ASN A 170 -30.09 14.68 -21.66
C ASN A 170 -30.90 14.40 -20.39
N HIS A 171 -32.13 14.90 -20.32
CA HIS A 171 -33.04 14.68 -19.20
C HIS A 171 -34.37 14.11 -19.70
N GLY A 172 -34.68 12.85 -19.40
CA GLY A 172 -35.97 12.29 -19.80
C GLY A 172 -36.02 10.79 -20.03
N ALA A 173 -36.53 10.37 -21.18
CA ALA A 173 -36.61 8.97 -21.58
C ALA A 173 -36.48 8.82 -23.10
N ARG A 174 -35.76 7.80 -23.55
CA ARG A 174 -35.57 7.41 -24.96
C ARG A 174 -34.95 8.54 -25.78
N LEU A 175 -33.94 9.21 -25.21
CA LEU A 175 -33.27 10.36 -25.81
C LEU A 175 -31.86 10.01 -26.28
N SER A 176 -31.41 10.64 -27.36
CA SER A 176 -30.00 10.60 -27.77
C SER A 176 -29.54 11.97 -28.23
N GLY A 177 -28.27 12.31 -27.98
CA GLY A 177 -27.65 13.55 -28.44
C GLY A 177 -27.24 14.48 -27.30
N ILE A 178 -27.42 15.80 -27.48
CA ILE A 178 -26.87 16.83 -26.61
C ILE A 178 -28.00 17.71 -26.06
N LEU A 179 -28.11 17.81 -24.74
CA LEU A 179 -28.99 18.72 -23.99
C LEU A 179 -30.49 18.60 -24.33
N ASN A 180 -30.96 17.39 -24.65
CA ASN A 180 -32.38 17.14 -24.90
C ASN A 180 -33.19 17.04 -23.60
N ASN A 181 -34.46 17.40 -23.65
CA ASN A 181 -35.38 17.24 -22.53
C ASN A 181 -36.72 16.63 -23.00
N GLY A 182 -37.26 15.67 -22.25
CA GLY A 182 -38.57 15.05 -22.52
C GLY A 182 -38.51 13.58 -22.91
N SER A 183 -39.47 13.12 -23.69
CA SER A 183 -39.57 11.71 -24.08
C SER A 183 -39.40 11.57 -25.59
N GLY A 184 -38.46 10.73 -26.02
CA GLY A 184 -38.32 10.35 -27.42
C GLY A 184 -39.40 9.35 -27.87
N PRO A 185 -39.56 9.17 -29.20
CA PRO A 185 -40.52 8.23 -29.79
C PRO A 185 -40.25 6.78 -29.41
#